data_AF-A0A846TXF3-F1
#
_entry.id   AF-A0A846TXF3-F1
#
_cell.length_a   1.000
_cell.length_b   1.000
_cell.length_c   1.000
_cell.angle_alpha   90.00
_cell.angle_beta   90.00
_cell.angle_gamma   90.00
#
_symmetry.space_group_name_H-M   'P 1'
#
loop_
_entity.id
_entity.type
_entity.pdbx_description
1 polymer ?
#
loop_
_entity_poly.entity_id
_entity_poly.type
_entity_poly.pdbx_seq_one_letter_code
_entity_poly.pdbx_strand_id
1 'polypeptide(L)'
;MNPTSRALAAAAVALAYLAFCAFIAWRERRRRGAASRDAAALDHADASAAPVLVAFASQTGFAEQLAWQSARLLHTAGVPVRLLPLGELRPDELARTERALFIVSTYGEGDAPDAASAFARHMADGGQPLPRLHHAVLALGDRSYAQFCAFGRRLDGWLQVQGATPLFERIELDNEDAAALKQWQQQVAHLAGTVDLPDWQAPGFDDWRLVARHVLNDGSSAAPVCHLELEPADGTPLPAWQAGDLVQVQAPADPQRPREYTIASVPSAGRLHLMVRQERHADGSLGVASGWLTAQLQPGDRVPLRLRAHGSFRIGDNAARPLVLIGNGTGLAGLRAHLMARAAQPAPAACWLLFGERQAAHDAHYAADTERWRADGVLAQVDRVFSRDQPARRHVQHRVLEEAERLRDWVAGGAAIYVCGSLAGMAAGVDDALAQVLGAAQLAALADAGRYRRDVY
;
A
#
# COMPACT_ATOMS: atom_id res chain seq x y z
N MET A 1 40.90 -31.97 6.08
CA MET A 1 39.69 -32.26 6.89
C MET A 1 39.30 -33.70 6.69
N ASN A 2 39.27 -34.50 7.75
CA ASN A 2 38.86 -35.91 7.70
C ASN A 2 37.38 -36.05 7.32
N PRO A 3 36.98 -37.13 6.62
CA PRO A 3 35.60 -37.33 6.15
C PRO A 3 34.56 -37.28 7.29
N THR A 4 34.93 -37.75 8.48
CA THR A 4 34.11 -37.66 9.70
C THR A 4 33.85 -36.22 10.15
N SER A 5 34.87 -35.34 10.05
CA SER A 5 34.72 -33.90 10.35
C SER A 5 33.80 -33.18 9.36
N ARG A 6 33.76 -33.61 8.09
CA ARG A 6 32.84 -33.06 7.07
C ARG A 6 31.40 -33.51 7.32
N ALA A 7 31.19 -34.78 7.69
CA ALA A 7 29.86 -35.29 8.01
C ALA A 7 29.26 -34.61 9.25
N LEU A 8 30.06 -34.41 10.30
CA LEU A 8 29.65 -33.67 11.49
C LEU A 8 29.32 -32.20 11.19
N ALA A 9 30.12 -31.54 10.35
CA ALA A 9 29.84 -30.17 9.93
C ALA A 9 28.55 -30.07 9.11
N ALA A 10 28.31 -31.01 8.18
CA ALA A 10 27.08 -31.06 7.39
C ALA A 10 25.82 -31.30 8.26
N ALA A 11 25.92 -32.21 9.23
CA ALA A 11 24.83 -32.47 10.19
C ALA A 11 24.54 -31.24 11.06
N ALA A 12 25.58 -30.51 11.51
CA ALA A 12 25.42 -29.29 12.28
C ALA A 12 24.73 -28.17 11.46
N VAL A 13 25.08 -28.02 10.18
CA VAL A 13 24.43 -27.05 9.28
C VAL A 13 22.95 -27.43 9.03
N ALA A 14 22.66 -28.71 8.81
CA ALA A 14 21.29 -29.18 8.61
C ALA A 14 20.42 -28.97 9.86
N LEU A 15 20.96 -29.26 11.06
CA LEU A 15 20.26 -29.01 12.33
C LEU A 15 20.06 -27.51 12.59
N ALA A 16 21.06 -26.68 12.29
CA ALA A 16 20.93 -25.22 12.39
C ALA A 16 19.88 -24.68 11.41
N TYR A 17 19.81 -25.21 10.19
CA TYR A 17 18.80 -24.85 9.20
C TYR A 17 17.39 -25.27 9.64
N LEU A 18 17.21 -26.49 10.15
CA LEU A 18 15.91 -26.96 10.66
C LEU A 18 15.47 -26.17 11.90
N ALA A 19 16.38 -25.85 12.82
CA ALA A 19 16.08 -25.00 13.97
C ALA A 19 15.74 -23.56 13.54
N PHE A 20 16.41 -23.03 12.52
CA PHE A 20 16.10 -21.74 11.92
C PHE A 20 14.72 -21.74 11.24
N CYS A 21 14.39 -22.75 10.44
CA CYS A 21 13.07 -22.91 9.84
C CYS A 21 11.96 -23.03 10.90
N ALA A 22 12.18 -23.81 11.97
CA ALA A 22 11.23 -23.95 13.07
C ALA A 22 11.06 -22.64 13.85
N PHE A 23 12.15 -21.89 14.08
CA PHE A 23 12.12 -20.56 14.71
C PHE A 23 11.38 -19.53 13.85
N ILE A 24 11.59 -19.53 12.53
CA ILE A 24 10.88 -18.67 11.58
C ILE A 24 9.39 -19.01 11.58
N ALA A 25 9.01 -20.28 11.48
CA ALA A 25 7.60 -20.71 11.53
C ALA A 25 6.94 -20.36 12.88
N TRP A 26 7.65 -20.50 13.99
CA TRP A 26 7.17 -20.09 15.32
C TRP A 26 7.00 -18.58 15.45
N ARG A 27 7.95 -17.80 14.92
CA ARG A 27 7.92 -16.33 14.90
C ARG A 27 6.82 -15.78 13.97
N GLU A 28 6.58 -16.45 12.84
CA GLU A 28 5.51 -16.18 11.88
C GLU A 28 4.13 -16.42 12.51
N ARG A 29 3.94 -17.55 13.21
CA ARG A 29 2.73 -17.80 14.03
C ARG A 29 2.56 -16.75 15.13
N ARG A 30 3.64 -16.29 15.77
CA ARG A 30 3.58 -15.24 16.80
C ARG A 30 3.20 -13.85 16.26
N ARG A 31 3.59 -13.50 15.02
CA ARG A 31 3.34 -12.18 14.42
C ARG A 31 2.02 -12.09 13.66
N ARG A 32 1.62 -13.12 12.90
CA ARG A 32 0.23 -13.28 12.46
C ARG A 32 -0.69 -13.23 13.67
N GLY A 33 -0.27 -13.88 14.75
CA GLY A 33 -0.91 -13.79 16.05
C GLY A 33 -0.98 -12.40 16.67
N ALA A 34 -0.32 -11.33 16.21
CA ALA A 34 -0.43 -9.99 16.83
C ALA A 34 -1.58 -9.16 16.20
N ALA A 35 -1.62 -9.03 14.87
CA ALA A 35 -2.77 -8.45 14.18
C ALA A 35 -4.02 -9.33 14.31
N SER A 36 -3.83 -10.66 14.29
CA SER A 36 -4.88 -11.61 14.66
C SER A 36 -5.20 -11.58 16.15
N ARG A 37 -4.32 -11.12 17.06
CA ARG A 37 -4.66 -10.92 18.48
C ARG A 37 -5.50 -9.68 18.68
N ASP A 38 -5.21 -8.58 17.99
CA ASP A 38 -6.02 -7.36 18.07
C ASP A 38 -7.39 -7.58 17.41
N ALA A 39 -7.44 -8.30 16.28
CA ALA A 39 -8.70 -8.74 15.68
C ALA A 39 -9.42 -9.82 16.53
N ALA A 40 -8.70 -10.76 17.15
CA ALA A 40 -9.30 -11.76 18.06
C ALA A 40 -9.71 -11.15 19.41
N ALA A 41 -9.09 -10.06 19.85
CA ALA A 41 -9.54 -9.32 21.03
C ALA A 41 -10.92 -8.72 20.78
N LEU A 42 -11.23 -8.34 19.54
CA LEU A 42 -12.56 -7.86 19.13
C LEU A 42 -13.61 -8.98 19.03
N ASP A 43 -13.16 -10.24 18.93
CA ASP A 43 -14.01 -11.45 18.78
C ASP A 43 -14.64 -11.89 20.12
N HIS A 44 -14.11 -11.42 21.26
CA HIS A 44 -14.53 -11.83 22.61
C HIS A 44 -15.60 -10.94 23.25
N ALA A 45 -16.80 -10.90 22.68
CA ALA A 45 -18.01 -10.43 23.39
C ALA A 45 -19.10 -11.51 23.32
N ASP A 46 -19.38 -12.15 24.46
CA ASP A 46 -20.39 -13.18 24.72
C ASP A 46 -20.47 -14.38 23.73
N ALA A 47 -20.15 -15.58 24.21
CA ALA A 47 -19.95 -16.78 23.38
C ALA A 47 -21.21 -17.36 22.69
N SER A 48 -22.36 -16.67 22.77
CA SER A 48 -23.63 -17.16 22.21
C SER A 48 -24.11 -16.42 20.95
N ALA A 49 -23.49 -15.30 20.55
CA ALA A 49 -23.93 -14.50 19.41
C ALA A 49 -22.97 -14.61 18.21
N ALA A 50 -23.53 -14.68 16.99
CA ALA A 50 -22.72 -14.70 15.77
C ALA A 50 -22.02 -13.34 15.56
N PRO A 51 -20.69 -13.30 15.31
CA PRO A 51 -19.94 -12.06 15.15
C PRO A 51 -20.39 -11.29 13.91
N VAL A 52 -20.42 -9.96 14.02
CA VAL A 52 -20.55 -9.08 12.86
C VAL A 52 -19.22 -9.10 12.10
N LEU A 53 -19.28 -9.47 10.82
CA LEU A 53 -18.12 -9.38 9.94
C LEU A 53 -17.89 -7.92 9.57
N VAL A 54 -16.68 -7.42 9.75
CA VAL A 54 -16.23 -6.14 9.20
C VAL A 54 -15.13 -6.43 8.19
N ALA A 55 -15.43 -6.26 6.91
CA ALA A 55 -14.50 -6.52 5.83
C ALA A 55 -14.09 -5.20 5.17
N PHE A 56 -12.79 -5.05 4.86
CA PHE A 56 -12.31 -3.81 4.25
C PHE A 56 -11.41 -4.02 3.04
N ALA A 57 -11.49 -3.10 2.09
CA ALA A 57 -10.58 -3.03 0.96
C ALA A 57 -10.04 -1.60 0.86
N SER A 58 -8.73 -1.42 0.99
CA SER A 58 -8.13 -0.10 0.96
C SER A 58 -6.89 -0.10 0.08
N GLN A 59 -6.77 0.90 -0.79
CA GLN A 59 -5.49 1.19 -1.43
C GLN A 59 -4.56 1.88 -0.44
N THR A 60 -4.92 3.07 0.03
CA THR A 60 -4.03 3.97 0.81
C THR A 60 -4.28 3.93 2.33
N GLY A 61 -5.03 2.92 2.80
CA GLY A 61 -5.29 2.64 4.23
C GLY A 61 -6.49 3.36 4.85
N PHE A 62 -7.18 4.26 4.14
CA PHE A 62 -8.31 4.99 4.74
C PHE A 62 -9.49 4.09 5.12
N ALA A 63 -9.91 3.23 4.18
CA ALA A 63 -10.98 2.28 4.39
C ALA A 63 -10.64 1.30 5.53
N GLU A 64 -9.36 0.92 5.67
CA GLU A 64 -8.88 0.11 6.79
C GLU A 64 -9.06 0.83 8.13
N GLN A 65 -8.70 2.12 8.22
CA GLN A 65 -8.89 2.92 9.44
C GLN A 65 -10.37 3.00 9.85
N LEU A 66 -11.27 3.28 8.90
CA LEU A 66 -12.71 3.33 9.16
C LEU A 66 -13.28 1.97 9.56
N ALA A 67 -12.75 0.88 9.01
CA ALA A 67 -13.13 -0.48 9.40
C ALA A 67 -12.71 -0.79 10.84
N TRP A 68 -11.48 -0.43 11.24
CA TRP A 68 -11.02 -0.54 12.63
C TRP A 68 -11.87 0.29 13.59
N GLN A 69 -12.23 1.52 13.22
CA GLN A 69 -13.11 2.38 14.04
C GLN A 69 -14.52 1.78 14.18
N SER A 70 -15.07 1.26 13.08
CA SER A 70 -16.38 0.59 13.07
C SER A 70 -16.37 -0.67 13.94
N ALA A 71 -15.32 -1.49 13.82
CA ALA A 71 -15.14 -2.70 14.61
C ALA A 71 -14.99 -2.40 16.11
N ARG A 72 -14.23 -1.36 16.47
CA ARG A 72 -14.08 -0.93 17.87
C ARG A 72 -15.37 -0.42 18.48
N LEU A 73 -16.18 0.35 17.73
CA LEU A 73 -17.48 0.82 18.20
C LEU A 73 -18.42 -0.35 18.51
N LEU A 74 -18.54 -1.31 17.58
CA LEU A 74 -19.32 -2.52 17.77
C LEU A 74 -18.83 -3.33 18.99
N HIS A 75 -17.52 -3.56 19.09
CA HIS A 75 -16.93 -4.32 20.19
C HIS A 75 -17.14 -3.63 21.56
N THR A 76 -17.00 -2.31 21.62
CA THR A 76 -17.18 -1.54 22.87
C THR A 76 -18.65 -1.55 23.33
N ALA A 77 -19.59 -1.67 22.39
CA ALA A 77 -21.01 -1.89 22.65
C ALA A 77 -21.36 -3.36 22.99
N GLY A 78 -20.37 -4.25 23.10
CA GLY A 78 -20.57 -5.67 23.43
C GLY A 78 -21.01 -6.54 22.25
N VAL A 79 -20.91 -6.06 21.01
CA VAL A 79 -21.17 -6.86 19.81
C VAL A 79 -19.90 -7.62 19.43
N PRO A 80 -19.92 -8.96 19.27
CA PRO A 80 -18.76 -9.69 18.80
C PRO A 80 -18.43 -9.28 17.36
N VAL A 81 -17.15 -9.03 17.07
CA VAL A 81 -16.70 -8.54 15.76
C VAL A 81 -15.58 -9.39 15.22
N ARG A 82 -15.69 -9.73 13.93
CA ARG A 82 -14.60 -10.30 13.16
C ARG A 82 -14.15 -9.31 12.10
N LEU A 83 -12.94 -8.77 12.23
CA LEU A 83 -12.35 -7.81 11.29
C LEU A 83 -11.31 -8.50 10.39
N LEU A 84 -11.42 -8.33 9.06
CA LEU A 84 -10.44 -8.88 8.10
C LEU A 84 -10.36 -8.08 6.78
N PRO A 85 -9.25 -8.15 6.04
CA PRO A 85 -9.17 -7.64 4.68
C PRO A 85 -10.07 -8.42 3.73
N LEU A 86 -10.76 -7.73 2.82
CA LEU A 86 -11.75 -8.33 1.91
C LEU A 86 -11.15 -9.45 1.03
N GLY A 87 -9.89 -9.33 0.62
CA GLY A 87 -9.21 -10.39 -0.14
C GLY A 87 -8.97 -11.69 0.64
N GLU A 88 -9.01 -11.66 1.97
CA GLU A 88 -8.90 -12.85 2.82
C GLU A 88 -10.27 -13.51 3.10
N LEU A 89 -11.37 -12.87 2.70
CA LEU A 89 -12.71 -13.38 2.91
C LEU A 89 -13.00 -14.54 1.95
N ARG A 90 -13.16 -15.74 2.51
CA ARG A 90 -13.47 -16.94 1.73
C ARG A 90 -14.98 -17.01 1.42
N PRO A 91 -15.38 -17.52 0.25
CA PRO A 91 -16.79 -17.67 -0.11
C PRO A 91 -17.61 -18.42 0.94
N ASP A 92 -17.14 -19.58 1.40
CA ASP A 92 -17.83 -20.41 2.41
C ASP A 92 -18.07 -19.68 3.74
N GLU A 93 -17.17 -18.77 4.08
CA GLU A 93 -17.27 -17.96 5.29
C GLU A 93 -18.32 -16.86 5.12
N LEU A 94 -18.35 -16.20 3.97
CA LEU A 94 -19.37 -15.23 3.62
C LEU A 94 -20.78 -15.85 3.62
N ALA A 95 -20.95 -17.06 3.07
CA ALA A 95 -22.25 -17.76 3.05
C ALA A 95 -22.78 -18.19 4.44
N ARG A 96 -21.91 -18.24 5.44
CA ARG A 96 -22.27 -18.52 6.85
C ARG A 96 -22.46 -17.25 7.67
N THR A 97 -22.12 -16.09 7.12
CA THR A 97 -22.20 -14.80 7.82
C THR A 97 -23.64 -14.29 7.80
N GLU A 98 -24.13 -13.85 8.96
CA GLU A 98 -25.47 -13.26 9.10
C GLU A 98 -25.46 -11.74 8.96
N ARG A 99 -24.41 -11.07 9.45
CA ARG A 99 -24.26 -9.61 9.38
C ARG A 99 -22.87 -9.22 8.94
N ALA A 100 -22.76 -8.36 7.92
CA ALA A 100 -21.49 -7.86 7.41
C ALA A 100 -21.49 -6.36 7.10
N LEU A 101 -20.41 -5.67 7.47
CA LEU A 101 -20.10 -4.30 7.07
C LEU A 101 -18.92 -4.34 6.09
N PHE A 102 -19.10 -3.78 4.90
CA PHE A 102 -18.06 -3.67 3.88
C PHE A 102 -17.60 -2.23 3.75
N ILE A 103 -16.33 -1.96 4.04
CA ILE A 103 -15.72 -0.63 3.91
C ILE A 103 -14.69 -0.70 2.78
N VAL A 104 -15.02 -0.20 1.61
CA VAL A 104 -14.23 -0.45 0.39
C VAL A 104 -13.93 0.83 -0.38
N SER A 105 -12.65 1.06 -0.70
CA SER A 105 -12.25 2.12 -1.61
C SER A 105 -12.32 1.68 -3.07
N THR A 106 -12.48 2.63 -3.96
CA THR A 106 -12.32 2.45 -5.41
C THR A 106 -10.93 2.90 -5.82
N TYR A 107 -10.32 2.22 -6.79
CA TYR A 107 -8.98 2.52 -7.27
C TYR A 107 -8.96 2.71 -8.80
N GLY A 108 -8.10 3.61 -9.30
CA GLY A 108 -7.95 3.88 -10.73
C GLY A 108 -9.26 4.23 -11.44
N GLU A 109 -9.54 3.55 -12.56
CA GLU A 109 -10.73 3.74 -13.41
C GLU A 109 -11.96 2.96 -12.89
N GLY A 110 -12.10 2.88 -11.58
CA GLY A 110 -13.23 2.22 -10.94
C GLY A 110 -12.94 0.79 -10.45
N ASP A 111 -11.70 0.33 -10.45
CA ASP A 111 -11.28 -1.01 -10.06
C ASP A 111 -11.30 -1.22 -8.53
N ALA A 112 -11.22 -2.49 -8.14
CA ALA A 112 -11.01 -2.88 -6.75
C ALA A 112 -9.56 -2.54 -6.33
N PRO A 113 -9.30 -2.18 -5.07
CA PRO A 113 -7.95 -2.12 -4.53
C PRO A 113 -7.26 -3.48 -4.67
N ASP A 114 -5.93 -3.50 -4.78
CA ASP A 114 -5.14 -4.72 -5.00
C ASP A 114 -5.42 -5.79 -3.94
N ALA A 115 -5.55 -5.35 -2.69
CA ALA A 115 -5.85 -6.21 -1.56
C ALA A 115 -7.22 -6.92 -1.64
N ALA A 116 -8.08 -6.54 -2.61
CA ALA A 116 -9.38 -7.15 -2.87
C ALA A 116 -9.49 -7.79 -4.27
N SER A 117 -8.41 -7.86 -5.06
CA SER A 117 -8.46 -8.42 -6.42
C SER A 117 -8.90 -9.88 -6.45
N ALA A 118 -8.58 -10.68 -5.43
CA ALA A 118 -9.05 -12.07 -5.32
C ALA A 118 -10.58 -12.14 -5.17
N PHE A 119 -11.14 -11.29 -4.31
CA PHE A 119 -12.58 -11.21 -4.10
C PHE A 119 -13.30 -10.64 -5.32
N ALA A 120 -12.73 -9.63 -5.97
CA ALA A 120 -13.28 -9.05 -7.20
C ALA A 120 -13.37 -10.08 -8.35
N ARG A 121 -12.38 -10.98 -8.49
CA ARG A 121 -12.45 -12.11 -9.43
C ARG A 121 -13.59 -13.06 -9.09
N HIS A 122 -13.72 -13.44 -7.82
CA HIS A 122 -14.84 -14.28 -7.37
C HIS A 122 -16.21 -13.65 -7.66
N MET A 123 -16.35 -12.33 -7.52
CA MET A 123 -17.57 -11.63 -7.89
C MET A 123 -17.88 -11.76 -9.39
N ALA A 124 -16.86 -11.67 -10.25
CA ALA A 124 -16.99 -11.80 -11.69
C ALA A 124 -17.36 -13.23 -12.13
N ASP A 125 -16.92 -14.26 -11.39
CA ASP A 125 -17.19 -15.66 -11.68
C ASP A 125 -18.59 -16.16 -11.26
N GLY A 126 -19.46 -15.28 -10.76
CA GLY A 126 -20.89 -15.58 -10.54
C GLY A 126 -21.31 -15.80 -9.08
N GLY A 127 -20.38 -15.83 -8.12
CA GLY A 127 -20.68 -15.90 -6.69
C GLY A 127 -21.45 -17.15 -6.22
N GLN A 128 -22.06 -17.05 -5.04
CA GLN A 128 -22.96 -18.08 -4.50
C GLN A 128 -24.10 -17.45 -3.70
N PRO A 129 -25.26 -18.10 -3.52
CA PRO A 129 -26.39 -17.53 -2.79
C PRO A 129 -26.06 -17.15 -1.34
N LEU A 130 -26.47 -15.96 -0.93
CA LEU A 130 -26.26 -15.37 0.41
C LEU A 130 -27.59 -15.00 1.12
N PRO A 131 -28.59 -15.90 1.19
CA PRO A 131 -29.95 -15.55 1.64
C PRO A 131 -30.06 -15.15 3.12
N ARG A 132 -29.03 -15.42 3.91
CA ARG A 132 -28.98 -15.09 5.35
C ARG A 132 -28.17 -13.83 5.64
N LEU A 133 -27.49 -13.30 4.63
CA LEU A 133 -26.57 -12.20 4.83
C LEU A 133 -27.35 -10.89 4.85
N HIS A 134 -27.22 -10.17 5.96
CA HIS A 134 -27.58 -8.77 6.05
C HIS A 134 -26.32 -7.91 5.92
N HIS A 135 -26.26 -7.02 4.94
CA HIS A 135 -25.04 -6.28 4.63
C HIS A 135 -25.20 -4.76 4.64
N ALA A 136 -24.11 -4.05 4.88
CA ALA A 136 -24.02 -2.62 4.58
C ALA A 136 -22.70 -2.31 3.88
N VAL A 137 -22.71 -1.32 2.99
CA VAL A 137 -21.52 -0.90 2.24
C VAL A 137 -21.25 0.59 2.48
N LEU A 138 -20.04 0.89 2.97
CA LEU A 138 -19.43 2.21 2.84
C LEU A 138 -18.49 2.18 1.64
N ALA A 139 -18.89 2.84 0.56
CA ALA A 139 -18.12 2.94 -0.67
C ALA A 139 -17.33 4.25 -0.66
N LEU A 140 -16.00 4.16 -0.71
CA LEU A 140 -15.13 5.34 -0.77
C LEU A 140 -14.70 5.60 -2.22
N GLY A 141 -14.70 6.87 -2.61
CA GLY A 141 -14.23 7.33 -3.91
C GLY A 141 -13.97 8.83 -3.91
N ASP A 142 -13.68 9.36 -5.10
CA ASP A 142 -13.46 10.78 -5.33
C ASP A 142 -14.27 11.20 -6.56
N ARG A 143 -15.11 12.23 -6.42
CA ARG A 143 -15.97 12.72 -7.51
C ARG A 143 -15.21 13.39 -8.65
N SER A 144 -13.93 13.67 -8.50
CA SER A 144 -13.06 14.13 -9.60
C SER A 144 -12.79 13.02 -10.63
N TYR A 145 -12.98 11.75 -10.27
CA TYR A 145 -12.89 10.62 -11.17
C TYR A 145 -14.24 10.29 -11.79
N ALA A 146 -14.24 9.83 -13.05
CA ALA A 146 -15.46 9.48 -13.76
C ALA A 146 -16.24 8.34 -13.09
N GLN A 147 -15.54 7.37 -12.49
CA GLN A 147 -16.10 6.17 -11.90
C GLN A 147 -16.25 6.26 -10.37
N PHE A 148 -16.95 7.30 -9.90
CA PHE A 148 -17.15 7.56 -8.47
C PHE A 148 -17.78 6.38 -7.72
N CYS A 149 -17.06 5.88 -6.70
CA CYS A 149 -17.44 4.73 -5.86
C CYS A 149 -17.70 3.41 -6.62
N ALA A 150 -17.19 3.26 -7.85
CA ALA A 150 -17.56 2.16 -8.74
C ALA A 150 -17.35 0.76 -8.14
N PHE A 151 -16.25 0.49 -7.43
CA PHE A 151 -16.06 -0.83 -6.82
C PHE A 151 -17.09 -1.10 -5.71
N GLY A 152 -17.35 -0.14 -4.83
CA GLY A 152 -18.36 -0.28 -3.79
C GLY A 152 -19.78 -0.41 -4.33
N ARG A 153 -20.12 0.32 -5.40
CA ARG A 153 -21.39 0.15 -6.13
C ARG A 153 -21.54 -1.26 -6.70
N ARG A 154 -20.49 -1.79 -7.35
CA ARG A 154 -20.49 -3.16 -7.90
C ARG A 154 -20.60 -4.21 -6.80
N LEU A 155 -19.90 -4.04 -5.68
CA LEU A 155 -19.98 -4.94 -4.53
C LEU A 155 -21.39 -5.00 -3.97
N ASP A 156 -22.00 -3.84 -3.71
CA ASP A 156 -23.37 -3.77 -3.20
C ASP A 156 -24.39 -4.40 -4.16
N GLY A 157 -24.29 -4.09 -5.47
CA GLY A 157 -25.15 -4.70 -6.48
C GLY A 157 -24.96 -6.22 -6.58
N TRP A 158 -23.72 -6.70 -6.51
CA TRP A 158 -23.42 -8.14 -6.52
C TRP A 158 -24.00 -8.84 -5.28
N LEU A 159 -23.85 -8.27 -4.08
CA LEU A 159 -24.42 -8.83 -2.84
C LEU A 159 -25.95 -8.99 -2.95
N GLN A 160 -26.63 -7.99 -3.51
CA GLN A 160 -28.08 -8.04 -3.74
C GLN A 160 -28.47 -9.11 -4.77
N VAL A 161 -27.72 -9.26 -5.86
CA VAL A 161 -27.92 -10.33 -6.86
C VAL A 161 -27.74 -11.72 -6.23
N GLN A 162 -26.84 -11.88 -5.25
CA GLN A 162 -26.68 -13.12 -4.50
C GLN A 162 -27.78 -13.36 -3.46
N GLY A 163 -28.72 -12.43 -3.27
CA GLY A 163 -29.84 -12.57 -2.33
C GLY A 163 -29.55 -12.05 -0.92
N ALA A 164 -28.47 -11.29 -0.71
CA ALA A 164 -28.23 -10.60 0.55
C ALA A 164 -29.19 -9.42 0.73
N THR A 165 -29.57 -9.15 1.98
CA THR A 165 -30.49 -8.05 2.32
C THR A 165 -29.72 -6.85 2.86
N PRO A 166 -29.87 -5.63 2.31
CA PRO A 166 -29.20 -4.47 2.87
C PRO A 166 -29.75 -4.13 4.27
N LEU A 167 -28.85 -3.89 5.23
CA LEU A 167 -29.17 -3.33 6.55
C LEU A 167 -29.65 -1.88 6.43
N PHE A 168 -29.03 -1.12 5.51
CA PHE A 168 -29.38 0.24 5.14
C PHE A 168 -28.80 0.57 3.76
N GLU A 169 -29.20 1.70 3.18
CA GLU A 169 -28.72 2.14 1.86
C GLU A 169 -27.20 2.35 1.87
N ARG A 170 -26.52 1.90 0.81
CA ARG A 170 -25.08 2.13 0.60
C ARG A 170 -24.76 3.61 0.79
N ILE A 171 -23.75 3.88 1.61
CA ILE A 171 -23.24 5.24 1.82
C ILE A 171 -22.03 5.43 0.90
N GLU A 172 -22.03 6.53 0.15
CA GLU A 172 -20.95 6.90 -0.76
C GLU A 172 -20.16 8.07 -0.18
N LEU A 173 -18.91 7.82 0.17
CA LEU A 173 -17.99 8.77 0.75
C LEU A 173 -17.13 9.41 -0.34
N ASP A 174 -17.30 10.71 -0.56
CA ASP A 174 -16.42 11.52 -1.40
C ASP A 174 -15.24 12.03 -0.57
N ASN A 175 -14.05 11.49 -0.83
CA ASN A 175 -12.83 11.76 -0.07
C ASN A 175 -13.04 11.56 1.44
N GLU A 176 -13.05 12.65 2.21
CA GLU A 176 -13.20 12.67 3.67
C GLU A 176 -14.43 13.48 4.10
N ASP A 177 -15.49 13.46 3.28
CA ASP A 177 -16.74 14.15 3.57
C ASP A 177 -17.28 13.79 4.96
N ALA A 178 -17.32 14.80 5.83
CA ALA A 178 -17.73 14.65 7.22
C ALA A 178 -19.21 14.24 7.35
N ALA A 179 -20.07 14.62 6.39
CA ALA A 179 -21.49 14.27 6.43
C ALA A 179 -21.68 12.76 6.21
N ALA A 180 -21.07 12.20 5.15
CA ALA A 180 -21.10 10.76 4.89
C ALA A 180 -20.44 9.95 6.01
N LEU A 181 -19.31 10.41 6.58
CA LEU A 181 -18.68 9.76 7.74
C LEU A 181 -19.60 9.72 8.96
N LYS A 182 -20.24 10.85 9.28
CA LYS A 182 -21.20 10.93 10.38
C LYS A 182 -22.43 10.05 10.15
N GLN A 183 -22.92 10.00 8.91
CA GLN A 183 -24.03 9.13 8.54
C GLN A 183 -23.66 7.65 8.74
N TRP A 184 -22.49 7.22 8.25
CA TRP A 184 -21.99 5.85 8.45
C TRP A 184 -21.88 5.52 9.94
N GLN A 185 -21.31 6.43 10.71
CA GLN A 185 -21.17 6.28 12.15
C GLN A 185 -22.51 6.09 12.87
N GLN A 186 -23.51 6.92 12.55
CA GLN A 186 -24.84 6.82 13.13
C GLN A 186 -25.47 5.46 12.85
N GLN A 187 -25.28 4.92 11.64
CA GLN A 187 -25.76 3.60 11.29
C GLN A 187 -25.04 2.48 12.05
N VAL A 188 -23.70 2.55 12.18
CA VAL A 188 -22.95 1.56 12.96
C VAL A 188 -23.33 1.61 14.44
N ALA A 189 -23.53 2.80 15.01
CA ALA A 189 -23.98 2.95 16.40
C ALA A 189 -25.39 2.39 16.61
N HIS A 190 -26.29 2.63 15.64
CA HIS A 190 -27.63 2.05 15.66
C HIS A 190 -27.58 0.51 15.65
N LEU A 191 -26.73 -0.08 14.82
CA LEU A 191 -26.49 -1.54 14.81
C LEU A 191 -25.89 -2.07 16.12
N ALA A 192 -25.06 -1.27 16.78
CA ALA A 192 -24.48 -1.59 18.09
C ALA A 192 -25.46 -1.40 19.26
N GLY A 193 -26.64 -0.79 19.03
CA GLY A 193 -27.57 -0.45 20.09
C GLY A 193 -27.04 0.63 21.05
N THR A 194 -26.08 1.44 20.62
CA THR A 194 -25.49 2.53 21.42
C THR A 194 -25.88 3.90 20.90
N VAL A 195 -26.02 4.86 21.81
CA VAL A 195 -26.24 6.29 21.52
C VAL A 195 -24.95 7.09 21.71
N ASP A 196 -23.96 6.52 22.39
CA ASP A 196 -22.63 7.12 22.51
C ASP A 196 -21.87 6.95 21.20
N LEU A 197 -21.84 8.03 20.44
CA LEU A 197 -21.04 8.18 19.24
C LEU A 197 -19.65 8.64 19.67
N PRO A 198 -18.57 7.88 19.38
CA PRO A 198 -17.23 8.45 19.39
C PRO A 198 -17.19 9.67 18.43
N ASP A 199 -16.19 10.54 18.47
CA ASP A 199 -16.06 11.54 17.39
C ASP A 199 -15.19 10.93 16.28
N TRP A 200 -15.79 10.43 15.20
CA TRP A 200 -15.03 9.88 14.05
C TRP A 200 -14.57 11.02 13.16
N GLN A 201 -13.59 11.79 13.64
CA GLN A 201 -12.85 12.71 12.79
C GLN A 201 -11.63 12.00 12.20
N ALA A 202 -11.36 12.26 10.92
CA ALA A 202 -10.07 11.91 10.36
C ALA A 202 -8.97 12.59 11.19
N PRO A 203 -7.83 11.92 11.50
CA PRO A 203 -6.81 12.49 12.37
C PRO A 203 -6.42 13.89 11.91
N GLY A 204 -6.26 14.82 12.86
CA GLY A 204 -5.82 16.17 12.55
C GLY A 204 -4.51 16.19 11.76
N PHE A 205 -4.27 17.29 11.05
CA PHE A 205 -2.97 17.54 10.44
C PHE A 205 -2.03 18.10 11.50
N ASP A 206 -0.87 17.46 11.64
CA ASP A 206 0.18 17.94 12.52
C ASP A 206 1.01 19.01 11.81
N ASP A 207 1.64 19.87 12.59
CA ASP A 207 2.49 20.93 12.07
C ASP A 207 3.91 20.41 11.87
N TRP A 208 4.30 20.29 10.61
CA TRP A 208 5.67 20.01 10.21
C TRP A 208 6.29 21.26 9.61
N ARG A 209 7.61 21.25 9.42
CA ARG A 209 8.31 22.31 8.69
C ARG A 209 9.19 21.75 7.60
N LEU A 210 9.29 22.47 6.48
CA LEU A 210 10.28 22.17 5.45
C LEU A 210 11.67 22.48 5.99
N VAL A 211 12.58 21.52 5.92
CA VAL A 211 13.97 21.74 6.33
C VAL A 211 14.86 21.98 5.14
N ALA A 212 14.69 21.19 4.08
CA ALA A 212 15.48 21.30 2.87
C ALA A 212 14.65 20.94 1.64
N ARG A 213 14.98 21.58 0.52
CA ARG A 213 14.46 21.24 -0.80
C ARG A 213 15.60 21.25 -1.82
N HIS A 214 15.70 20.18 -2.59
CA HIS A 214 16.67 20.05 -3.67
C HIS A 214 16.00 19.55 -4.95
N VAL A 215 16.31 20.17 -6.10
CA VAL A 215 15.89 19.64 -7.40
C VAL A 215 16.80 18.48 -7.77
N LEU A 216 16.22 17.32 -8.08
CA LEU A 216 16.93 16.07 -8.35
C LEU A 216 17.29 15.87 -9.82
N ASN A 217 16.76 16.68 -10.73
CA ASN A 217 16.96 16.54 -12.17
C ASN A 217 17.08 17.88 -12.90
N ASP A 218 17.96 18.74 -12.38
CA ASP A 218 18.27 19.99 -13.05
C ASP A 218 18.78 19.75 -14.48
N GLY A 219 18.27 20.53 -15.43
CA GLY A 219 18.53 20.38 -16.87
C GLY A 219 17.75 19.26 -17.58
N SER A 220 16.90 18.51 -16.89
CA SER A 220 16.04 17.50 -17.53
C SER A 220 15.00 18.13 -18.46
N SER A 221 14.63 17.40 -19.52
CA SER A 221 13.45 17.68 -20.35
C SER A 221 12.12 17.29 -19.68
N ALA A 222 12.16 16.74 -18.46
CA ALA A 222 11.00 16.50 -17.61
C ALA A 222 10.64 17.74 -16.78
N ALA A 223 9.44 17.71 -16.19
CA ALA A 223 9.14 18.64 -15.12
C ALA A 223 10.08 18.39 -13.92
N PRO A 224 10.47 19.45 -13.18
CA PRO A 224 11.34 19.32 -12.02
C PRO A 224 10.81 18.29 -11.02
N VAL A 225 11.73 17.48 -10.48
CA VAL A 225 11.46 16.56 -9.39
C VAL A 225 12.24 17.05 -8.18
N CYS A 226 11.56 17.34 -7.08
CA CYS A 226 12.19 17.83 -5.86
C CYS A 226 12.26 16.72 -4.81
N HIS A 227 13.39 16.66 -4.12
CA HIS A 227 13.53 16.05 -2.81
C HIS A 227 13.14 17.08 -1.75
N LEU A 228 12.28 16.72 -0.81
CA LEU A 228 11.90 17.54 0.33
C LEU A 228 12.21 16.79 1.62
N GLU A 229 12.79 17.49 2.59
CA GLU A 229 13.01 16.97 3.95
C GLU A 229 12.10 17.72 4.93
N LEU A 230 11.37 16.98 5.75
CA LEU A 230 10.38 17.49 6.68
C LEU A 230 10.67 16.97 8.09
N GLU A 231 10.39 17.79 9.09
CA GLU A 231 10.44 17.42 10.51
C GLU A 231 9.28 18.06 11.30
N PRO A 232 8.87 17.48 12.44
CA PRO A 232 7.85 18.08 13.32
C PRO A 232 8.25 19.49 13.75
N ALA A 233 7.34 20.46 13.59
CA ALA A 233 7.65 21.87 13.85
C ALA A 233 7.85 22.16 15.35
N ASP A 234 7.20 21.37 16.21
CA ASP A 234 7.27 21.44 17.68
C ASP A 234 8.50 20.75 18.26
N GLY A 235 9.35 20.14 17.43
CA GLY A 235 10.55 19.43 17.85
C GLY A 235 10.28 18.09 18.53
N THR A 236 9.05 17.56 18.42
CA THR A 236 8.76 16.21 18.89
C THR A 236 9.59 15.17 18.15
N PRO A 237 9.91 14.02 18.78
CA PRO A 237 10.58 12.92 18.11
C PRO A 237 9.79 12.48 16.88
N LEU A 238 10.50 12.02 15.85
CA LEU A 238 9.85 11.50 14.67
C LEU A 238 8.86 10.38 15.03
N PRO A 239 7.60 10.47 14.58
CA PRO A 239 6.65 9.37 14.73
C PRO A 239 7.16 8.12 14.01
N ALA A 240 6.67 6.95 14.44
CA ALA A 240 7.01 5.71 13.76
C ALA A 240 6.22 5.56 12.46
N TRP A 241 6.92 5.52 11.32
CA TRP A 241 6.39 5.04 10.04
C TRP A 241 7.24 3.88 9.51
N GLN A 242 6.70 3.14 8.54
CA GLN A 242 7.38 2.06 7.87
C GLN A 242 7.60 2.38 6.39
N ALA A 243 8.60 1.73 5.78
CA ALA A 243 8.75 1.77 4.34
C ALA A 243 7.47 1.32 3.65
N GLY A 244 6.98 2.16 2.74
CA GLY A 244 5.73 2.00 2.00
C GLY A 244 4.59 2.89 2.51
N ASP A 245 4.70 3.48 3.71
CA ASP A 245 3.71 4.42 4.23
C ASP A 245 3.65 5.74 3.43
N LEU A 246 2.54 6.44 3.60
CA LEU A 246 2.23 7.68 2.90
C LEU A 246 2.13 8.84 3.90
N VAL A 247 2.19 10.05 3.38
CA VAL A 247 1.67 11.24 4.06
C VAL A 247 0.52 11.82 3.27
N GLN A 248 -0.42 12.43 3.97
CA GLN A 248 -1.35 13.38 3.40
C GLN A 248 -0.89 14.79 3.74
N VAL A 249 -0.81 15.64 2.73
CA VAL A 249 -0.35 17.02 2.84
C VAL A 249 -1.49 17.95 2.46
N GLN A 250 -1.77 18.91 3.33
CA GLN A 250 -2.81 19.91 3.11
C GLN A 250 -2.20 21.17 2.51
N ALA A 251 -2.44 21.39 1.21
CA ALA A 251 -2.01 22.60 0.54
C ALA A 251 -2.89 23.79 1.02
N PRO A 252 -2.32 24.95 1.38
CA PRO A 252 -3.08 26.09 1.89
C PRO A 252 -4.17 26.61 0.95
N ALA A 253 -3.94 26.51 -0.37
CA ALA A 253 -4.89 26.97 -1.39
C ALA A 253 -6.07 26.01 -1.61
N ASP A 254 -6.02 24.79 -1.10
CA ASP A 254 -7.07 23.79 -1.25
C ASP A 254 -7.07 22.82 -0.05
N PRO A 255 -7.42 23.32 1.15
CA PRO A 255 -7.29 22.57 2.39
C PRO A 255 -8.25 21.39 2.50
N GLN A 256 -9.33 21.38 1.71
CA GLN A 256 -10.36 20.34 1.74
C GLN A 256 -9.97 19.09 0.95
N ARG A 257 -8.92 19.17 0.12
CA ARG A 257 -8.45 18.06 -0.72
C ARG A 257 -6.96 17.82 -0.45
N PRO A 258 -6.61 17.14 0.66
CA PRO A 258 -5.21 16.81 0.93
C PRO A 258 -4.64 15.88 -0.15
N ARG A 259 -3.34 16.01 -0.43
CA ARG A 259 -2.65 15.19 -1.45
C ARG A 259 -1.80 14.12 -0.78
N GLU A 260 -1.87 12.91 -1.31
CA GLU A 260 -1.08 11.78 -0.82
C GLU A 260 0.29 11.73 -1.50
N TYR A 261 1.31 11.44 -0.71
CA TYR A 261 2.68 11.25 -1.18
C TYR A 261 3.31 10.05 -0.49
N THR A 262 3.93 9.17 -1.26
CA THR A 262 4.72 8.06 -0.72
C THR A 262 5.96 8.58 0.00
N ILE A 263 6.17 8.13 1.23
CA ILE A 263 7.34 8.51 2.02
C ILE A 263 8.58 7.86 1.40
N ALA A 264 9.59 8.68 1.09
CA ALA A 264 10.84 8.27 0.45
C ALA A 264 11.96 7.90 1.44
N SER A 265 11.66 7.86 2.74
CA SER A 265 12.61 7.55 3.83
C SER A 265 12.02 6.60 4.88
N VAL A 266 12.86 6.24 5.84
CA VAL A 266 12.50 5.52 7.07
C VAL A 266 12.84 6.41 8.28
N PRO A 267 12.26 6.21 9.47
CA PRO A 267 12.53 7.07 10.63
C PRO A 267 14.01 7.21 10.99
N SER A 268 14.80 6.15 10.79
CA SER A 268 16.24 6.15 11.05
C SER A 268 17.04 7.05 10.09
N ALA A 269 16.42 7.60 9.04
CA ALA A 269 17.00 8.63 8.20
C ALA A 269 17.06 10.01 8.89
N GLY A 270 16.40 10.16 10.04
CA GLY A 270 16.39 11.40 10.82
C GLY A 270 15.36 12.43 10.37
N ARG A 271 14.82 12.30 9.15
CA ARG A 271 13.74 13.16 8.61
C ARG A 271 12.77 12.40 7.72
N LEU A 272 11.59 12.97 7.54
CA LEU A 272 10.61 12.49 6.56
C LEU A 272 10.97 13.06 5.19
N HIS A 273 11.19 12.18 4.21
CA HIS A 273 11.58 12.61 2.87
C HIS A 273 10.42 12.41 1.89
N LEU A 274 10.18 13.39 1.02
CA LEU A 274 9.27 13.27 -0.12
C LEU A 274 10.02 13.45 -1.44
N MET A 275 9.51 12.80 -2.49
CA MET A 275 9.97 13.00 -3.86
C MET A 275 8.77 13.44 -4.70
N VAL A 276 8.75 14.70 -5.11
CA VAL A 276 7.58 15.32 -5.73
C VAL A 276 7.93 15.85 -7.11
N ARG A 277 7.23 15.38 -8.14
CA ARG A 277 7.29 15.97 -9.48
C ARG A 277 6.35 17.16 -9.54
N GLN A 278 6.85 18.28 -10.06
CA GLN A 278 6.05 19.47 -10.31
C GLN A 278 5.06 19.20 -11.43
N GLU A 279 3.76 19.29 -11.14
CA GLU A 279 2.73 19.16 -12.16
C GLU A 279 2.47 20.51 -12.83
N ARG A 280 2.28 20.51 -14.15
CA ARG A 280 1.96 21.70 -14.94
C ARG A 280 0.73 21.42 -15.80
N HIS A 281 -0.29 22.25 -15.60
CA HIS A 281 -1.50 22.21 -16.41
C HIS A 281 -1.26 22.80 -17.80
N ALA A 282 -2.19 22.54 -18.73
CA ALA A 282 -2.09 23.00 -20.12
C ALA A 282 -2.06 24.53 -20.25
N ASP A 283 -2.64 25.25 -19.28
CA ASP A 283 -2.61 26.72 -19.19
C ASP A 283 -1.29 27.28 -18.62
N GLY A 284 -0.33 26.40 -18.30
CA GLY A 284 0.97 26.75 -17.73
C GLY A 284 0.98 26.94 -16.22
N SER A 285 -0.19 26.89 -15.56
CA SER A 285 -0.28 26.95 -14.11
C SER A 285 0.30 25.69 -13.45
N LEU A 286 0.79 25.84 -12.22
CA LEU A 286 1.29 24.71 -11.45
C LEU A 286 0.13 24.00 -10.72
N GLY A 287 0.26 22.68 -10.56
CA GLY A 287 -0.64 21.94 -9.69
C GLY A 287 -0.64 22.50 -8.27
N VAL A 288 -1.81 22.52 -7.61
CA VAL A 288 -1.99 23.21 -6.31
C VAL A 288 -0.98 22.76 -5.26
N ALA A 289 -0.88 21.45 -5.01
CA ALA A 289 0.04 20.92 -4.00
C ALA A 289 1.47 20.77 -4.53
N SER A 290 1.65 20.21 -5.74
CA SER A 290 2.98 19.99 -6.30
C SER A 290 3.70 21.32 -6.60
N GLY A 291 3.00 22.33 -7.09
CA GLY A 291 3.52 23.68 -7.28
C GLY A 291 3.89 24.38 -5.96
N TRP A 292 3.02 24.28 -4.96
CA TRP A 292 3.32 24.81 -3.62
C TRP A 292 4.58 24.17 -3.02
N LEU A 293 4.64 22.83 -2.96
CA LEU A 293 5.78 22.08 -2.41
C LEU A 293 7.09 22.34 -3.18
N THR A 294 7.02 22.34 -4.51
CA THR A 294 8.23 22.38 -5.35
C THR A 294 8.75 23.78 -5.67
N ALA A 295 7.89 24.81 -5.67
CA ALA A 295 8.26 26.15 -6.11
C ALA A 295 8.02 27.25 -5.06
N GLN A 296 7.02 27.13 -4.18
CA GLN A 296 6.59 28.23 -3.30
C GLN A 296 7.16 28.08 -1.89
N LEU A 297 7.06 26.88 -1.32
CA LEU A 297 7.45 26.57 0.05
C LEU A 297 8.94 26.89 0.32
N GLN A 298 9.27 27.53 1.43
CA GLN A 298 10.66 27.83 1.81
C GLN A 298 11.08 27.03 3.04
N PRO A 299 12.38 26.71 3.21
CA PRO A 299 12.88 26.15 4.46
C PRO A 299 12.44 26.99 5.68
N GLY A 300 11.86 26.34 6.68
CA GLY A 300 11.24 26.95 7.85
C GLY A 300 9.71 27.06 7.76
N ASP A 301 9.12 27.01 6.56
CA ASP A 301 7.68 27.15 6.39
C ASP A 301 6.93 25.93 6.94
N ARG A 302 5.74 26.20 7.49
CA ARG A 302 4.81 25.20 8.03
C ARG A 302 4.18 24.37 6.92
N VAL A 303 4.13 23.06 7.13
CA VAL A 303 3.50 22.06 6.27
C VAL A 303 2.53 21.26 7.13
N PRO A 304 1.21 21.51 7.04
CA PRO A 304 0.24 20.66 7.70
C PRO A 304 0.22 19.30 7.00
N LEU A 305 0.64 18.26 7.71
CA LEU A 305 0.69 16.89 7.18
C LEU A 305 0.30 15.88 8.24
N ARG A 306 -0.16 14.71 7.79
CA ARG A 306 -0.39 13.56 8.67
C ARG A 306 0.09 12.27 8.03
N LEU A 307 0.52 11.34 8.86
CA LEU A 307 0.96 10.02 8.40
C LEU A 307 -0.23 9.11 8.10
N ARG A 308 -0.07 8.30 7.06
CA ARG A 308 -1.04 7.30 6.63
C ARG A 308 -0.37 5.96 6.47
N ALA A 309 -0.87 4.98 7.22
CA ALA A 309 -0.42 3.60 7.09
C ALA A 309 -0.87 3.05 5.73
N HIS A 310 0.05 2.42 4.99
CA HIS A 310 -0.24 1.82 3.68
C HIS A 310 0.07 0.33 3.74
N GLY A 311 -0.81 -0.45 4.38
CA GLY A 311 -0.58 -1.86 4.71
C GLY A 311 -0.27 -2.76 3.51
N SER A 312 -0.94 -2.50 2.38
CA SER A 312 -0.76 -3.21 1.11
C SER A 312 0.65 -3.03 0.53
N PHE A 313 1.31 -1.90 0.77
CA PHE A 313 2.65 -1.61 0.24
C PHE A 313 3.77 -1.66 1.29
N ARG A 314 3.47 -1.86 2.58
CA ARG A 314 4.50 -2.13 3.59
C ARG A 314 5.34 -3.37 3.28
N ILE A 315 6.49 -3.53 3.94
CA ILE A 315 7.34 -4.71 3.70
C ILE A 315 6.75 -6.01 4.27
N GLY A 316 6.09 -5.95 5.43
CA GLY A 316 5.40 -7.08 6.06
C GLY A 316 6.21 -8.39 6.07
N ASP A 317 5.58 -9.47 5.63
CA ASP A 317 6.17 -10.82 5.51
C ASP A 317 7.29 -10.91 4.46
N ASN A 318 7.47 -9.88 3.62
CA ASN A 318 8.55 -9.81 2.63
C ASN A 318 9.90 -9.37 3.21
N ALA A 319 9.98 -9.06 4.52
CA ALA A 319 11.18 -8.52 5.13
C ALA A 319 12.43 -9.42 5.01
N ALA A 320 12.29 -10.74 4.92
CA ALA A 320 13.43 -11.67 4.84
C ALA A 320 13.66 -12.27 3.44
N ARG A 321 12.78 -12.00 2.47
CA ARG A 321 12.89 -12.56 1.12
C ARG A 321 13.52 -11.55 0.15
N PRO A 322 14.08 -12.00 -0.99
CA PRO A 322 14.59 -11.09 -2.02
C PRO A 322 13.48 -10.19 -2.56
N LEU A 323 13.83 -8.98 -3.02
CA LEU A 323 12.87 -8.04 -3.61
C LEU A 323 13.24 -7.69 -5.05
N VAL A 324 12.26 -7.72 -5.94
CA VAL A 324 12.32 -7.09 -7.26
C VAL A 324 11.52 -5.80 -7.18
N LEU A 325 12.21 -4.66 -7.31
CA LEU A 325 11.67 -3.32 -7.17
C LEU A 325 11.57 -2.70 -8.57
N ILE A 326 10.37 -2.40 -9.03
CA ILE A 326 10.10 -1.89 -10.38
C ILE A 326 9.44 -0.53 -10.27
N GLY A 327 9.94 0.48 -10.96
CA GLY A 327 9.27 1.77 -10.97
C GLY A 327 9.78 2.77 -11.98
N ASN A 328 9.13 3.92 -12.04
CA ASN A 328 9.54 5.04 -12.89
C ASN A 328 9.38 6.39 -12.19
N GLY A 329 10.20 7.38 -12.57
CA GLY A 329 10.08 8.75 -12.09
C GLY A 329 10.02 8.85 -10.56
N THR A 330 8.95 9.47 -10.03
CA THR A 330 8.71 9.64 -8.58
C THR A 330 8.30 8.35 -7.88
N GLY A 331 7.97 7.28 -8.60
CA GLY A 331 7.77 5.95 -8.03
C GLY A 331 9.01 5.39 -7.32
N LEU A 332 10.19 5.99 -7.56
CA LEU A 332 11.39 5.68 -6.79
C LEU A 332 11.21 5.98 -5.29
N ALA A 333 10.30 6.86 -4.89
CA ALA A 333 10.04 7.20 -3.48
C ALA A 333 9.79 5.95 -2.62
N GLY A 334 8.75 5.18 -2.96
CA GLY A 334 8.39 3.97 -2.20
C GLY A 334 9.49 2.90 -2.23
N LEU A 335 10.08 2.69 -3.40
CA LEU A 335 11.16 1.71 -3.58
C LEU A 335 12.41 2.08 -2.77
N ARG A 336 12.75 3.38 -2.72
CA ARG A 336 13.87 3.93 -1.94
C ARG A 336 13.67 3.69 -0.45
N ALA A 337 12.46 3.88 0.08
CA ALA A 337 12.16 3.60 1.48
C ALA A 337 12.38 2.12 1.81
N HIS A 338 11.97 1.20 0.92
CA HIS A 338 12.25 -0.24 1.10
C HIS A 338 13.75 -0.56 1.06
N LEU A 339 14.51 0.08 0.17
CA LEU A 339 15.98 -0.07 0.12
C LEU A 339 16.66 0.45 1.38
N MET A 340 16.21 1.58 1.94
CA MET A 340 16.72 2.07 3.22
C MET A 340 16.40 1.10 4.37
N ALA A 341 15.14 0.64 4.46
CA ALA A 341 14.74 -0.35 5.46
C ALA A 341 15.53 -1.66 5.34
N ARG A 342 15.89 -2.04 4.11
CA ARG A 342 16.72 -3.20 3.82
C ARG A 342 18.16 -2.98 4.27
N ALA A 343 18.78 -1.87 3.87
CA ALA A 343 20.17 -1.54 4.18
C ALA A 343 20.44 -1.42 5.70
N ALA A 344 19.40 -1.09 6.49
CA ALA A 344 19.50 -1.05 7.95
C ALA A 344 19.57 -2.44 8.62
N GLN A 345 19.35 -3.54 7.88
CA GLN A 345 19.38 -4.90 8.43
C GLN A 345 20.82 -5.45 8.43
N PRO A 346 21.25 -6.22 9.46
CA PRO A 346 22.61 -6.77 9.53
C PRO A 346 22.96 -7.75 8.40
N ALA A 347 21.98 -8.47 7.86
CA ALA A 347 22.14 -9.42 6.76
C ALA A 347 20.95 -9.26 5.79
N PRO A 348 20.97 -8.23 4.93
CA PRO A 348 19.85 -7.93 4.05
C PRO A 348 19.72 -9.01 2.97
N ALA A 349 18.50 -9.52 2.75
CA ALA A 349 18.23 -10.27 1.53
C ALA A 349 18.36 -9.36 0.30
N ALA A 350 18.80 -9.93 -0.81
CA ALA A 350 19.14 -9.19 -2.02
C ALA A 350 17.93 -8.43 -2.60
N CYS A 351 18.19 -7.21 -3.10
CA CYS A 351 17.24 -6.44 -3.90
C CYS A 351 17.73 -6.32 -5.35
N TRP A 352 16.80 -6.28 -6.27
CA TRP A 352 17.00 -5.92 -7.67
C TRP A 352 16.14 -4.71 -8.00
N LEU A 353 16.75 -3.64 -8.50
CA LEU A 353 16.05 -2.43 -8.94
C LEU A 353 15.95 -2.36 -10.47
N LEU A 354 14.74 -2.26 -11.00
CA LEU A 354 14.40 -1.94 -12.38
C LEU A 354 13.75 -0.55 -12.38
N PHE A 355 14.47 0.47 -12.88
CA PHE A 355 14.03 1.86 -12.78
C PHE A 355 14.03 2.60 -14.12
N GLY A 356 12.94 3.29 -14.43
CA GLY A 356 12.77 4.06 -15.67
C GLY A 356 12.76 5.58 -15.45
N GLU A 357 13.47 6.33 -16.28
CA GLU A 357 13.28 7.79 -16.41
C GLU A 357 13.53 8.29 -17.86
N ARG A 358 13.66 9.60 -18.06
CA ARG A 358 13.83 10.22 -19.37
C ARG A 358 15.29 10.21 -19.82
N GLN A 359 16.21 10.81 -19.05
CA GLN A 359 17.58 11.05 -19.48
C GLN A 359 18.60 10.69 -18.40
N ALA A 360 19.65 9.91 -18.73
CA ALA A 360 20.65 9.50 -17.74
C ALA A 360 21.39 10.67 -17.10
N ALA A 361 21.71 11.69 -17.88
CA ALA A 361 22.51 12.84 -17.43
C ALA A 361 21.82 13.68 -16.35
N HIS A 362 20.48 13.68 -16.31
CA HIS A 362 19.70 14.56 -15.44
C HIS A 362 18.79 13.78 -14.49
N ASP A 363 18.23 12.66 -14.93
CA ASP A 363 17.18 11.93 -14.20
C ASP A 363 17.72 10.68 -13.48
N ALA A 364 19.03 10.57 -13.29
CA ALA A 364 19.65 9.54 -12.46
C ALA A 364 19.45 9.83 -10.95
N HIS A 365 18.19 9.96 -10.53
CA HIS A 365 17.82 10.27 -9.16
C HIS A 365 18.49 9.31 -8.16
N TYR A 366 19.08 9.89 -7.11
CA TYR A 366 19.79 9.19 -6.04
C TYR A 366 20.85 8.18 -6.55
N ALA A 367 21.60 8.53 -7.61
CA ALA A 367 22.66 7.68 -8.16
C ALA A 367 23.68 7.24 -7.09
N ALA A 368 24.16 8.17 -6.27
CA ALA A 368 25.11 7.89 -5.20
C ALA A 368 24.57 6.90 -4.15
N ASP A 369 23.30 7.03 -3.75
CA ASP A 369 22.65 6.05 -2.84
C ASP A 369 22.59 4.66 -3.50
N THR A 370 22.26 4.61 -4.80
CA THR A 370 22.16 3.36 -5.57
C THR A 370 23.51 2.66 -5.67
N GLU A 371 24.57 3.42 -5.98
CA GLU A 371 25.94 2.91 -6.06
C GLU A 371 26.44 2.40 -4.72
N ARG A 372 26.18 3.13 -3.63
CA ARG A 372 26.48 2.69 -2.27
C ARG A 372 25.76 1.38 -1.94
N TRP A 373 24.45 1.28 -2.18
CA TRP A 373 23.70 0.05 -1.91
C TRP A 373 24.15 -1.14 -2.75
N ARG A 374 24.68 -0.91 -3.95
CA ARG A 374 25.29 -1.96 -4.75
C ARG A 374 26.64 -2.40 -4.17
N ALA A 375 27.47 -1.45 -3.73
CA ALA A 375 28.74 -1.74 -3.08
C ALA A 375 28.55 -2.51 -1.76
N ASP A 376 27.51 -2.16 -0.99
CA ASP A 376 27.15 -2.79 0.28
C ASP A 376 26.43 -4.15 0.11
N GLY A 377 26.16 -4.58 -1.13
CA GLY A 377 25.48 -5.84 -1.43
C GLY A 377 23.96 -5.85 -1.18
N VAL A 378 23.36 -4.71 -0.84
CA VAL A 378 21.90 -4.54 -0.72
C VAL A 378 21.24 -4.68 -2.10
N LEU A 379 21.81 -4.03 -3.12
CA LEU A 379 21.39 -4.15 -4.51
C LEU A 379 22.29 -5.15 -5.24
N ALA A 380 21.78 -6.36 -5.46
CA ALA A 380 22.48 -7.37 -6.26
C ALA A 380 22.46 -7.02 -7.76
N GLN A 381 21.42 -6.31 -8.21
CA GLN A 381 21.27 -5.90 -9.59
C GLN A 381 20.57 -4.55 -9.68
N VAL A 382 21.01 -3.74 -10.65
CA VAL A 382 20.38 -2.45 -10.98
C VAL A 382 20.28 -2.33 -12.49
N ASP A 383 19.07 -2.10 -12.96
CA ASP A 383 18.73 -1.90 -14.37
C ASP A 383 18.04 -0.55 -14.50
N ARG A 384 18.74 0.43 -15.09
CA ARG A 384 18.19 1.76 -15.37
C ARG A 384 17.84 1.88 -16.85
N VAL A 385 16.65 2.38 -17.14
CA VAL A 385 16.13 2.56 -18.50
C VAL A 385 15.81 4.02 -18.72
N PHE A 386 16.44 4.63 -19.73
CA PHE A 386 16.23 6.04 -20.06
C PHE A 386 15.52 6.16 -21.41
N SER A 387 14.30 6.67 -21.39
CA SER A 387 13.39 6.64 -22.54
C SER A 387 13.75 7.61 -23.66
N ARG A 388 14.66 8.57 -23.42
CA ARG A 388 15.03 9.63 -24.36
C ARG A 388 16.51 9.64 -24.75
N ASP A 389 17.31 8.71 -24.24
CA ASP A 389 18.75 8.64 -24.57
C ASP A 389 19.02 7.93 -25.91
N GLN A 390 17.98 7.35 -26.51
CA GLN A 390 18.03 6.72 -27.84
C GLN A 390 16.79 7.06 -28.68
N PRO A 391 16.87 6.91 -30.03
CA PRO A 391 15.72 7.19 -30.91
C PRO A 391 14.48 6.33 -30.62
N ALA A 392 14.69 5.05 -30.30
CA ALA A 392 13.61 4.15 -29.92
C ALA A 392 13.29 4.30 -28.43
N ARG A 393 12.04 4.68 -28.09
CA ARG A 393 11.61 4.79 -26.69
C ARG A 393 11.68 3.44 -26.01
N ARG A 394 12.50 3.34 -24.97
CA ARG A 394 12.54 2.18 -24.07
C ARG A 394 12.02 2.58 -22.70
N HIS A 395 11.29 1.66 -22.09
CA HIS A 395 10.61 1.84 -20.81
C HIS A 395 10.84 0.61 -19.95
N VAL A 396 10.54 0.70 -18.66
CA VAL A 396 10.86 -0.36 -17.68
C VAL A 396 10.22 -1.70 -18.03
N GLN A 397 9.01 -1.73 -18.60
CA GLN A 397 8.35 -2.96 -19.04
C GLN A 397 9.12 -3.72 -20.13
N HIS A 398 9.82 -3.01 -21.02
CA HIS A 398 10.68 -3.65 -22.01
C HIS A 398 11.86 -4.35 -21.33
N ARG A 399 12.41 -3.74 -20.28
CA ARG A 399 13.50 -4.34 -19.50
C ARG A 399 13.03 -5.55 -18.70
N VAL A 400 11.80 -5.53 -18.19
CA VAL A 400 11.16 -6.71 -17.56
C VAL A 400 11.10 -7.89 -18.54
N LEU A 401 10.72 -7.64 -19.80
CA LEU A 401 10.68 -8.68 -20.84
C LEU A 401 12.08 -9.19 -21.22
N GLU A 402 13.06 -8.30 -21.33
CA GLU A 402 14.45 -8.68 -21.65
C GLU A 402 15.09 -9.53 -20.55
N GLU A 403 14.76 -9.26 -19.29
CA GLU A 403 15.27 -9.98 -18.13
C GLU A 403 14.32 -11.10 -17.67
N ALA A 404 13.49 -11.64 -18.57
CA ALA A 404 12.45 -12.62 -18.27
C ALA A 404 12.98 -13.86 -17.54
N GLU A 405 14.10 -14.45 -17.99
CA GLU A 405 14.68 -15.63 -17.34
C GLU A 405 15.13 -15.33 -15.91
N ARG A 406 15.85 -14.22 -15.72
CA ARG A 406 16.29 -13.77 -14.40
C ARG A 406 15.10 -13.47 -13.48
N LEU A 407 14.04 -12.86 -14.01
CA LEU A 407 12.84 -12.59 -13.24
C LEU A 407 12.17 -13.88 -12.76
N ARG A 408 12.07 -14.90 -13.62
CA ARG A 408 11.59 -16.23 -13.23
C ARG A 408 12.46 -16.84 -12.13
N ASP A 409 13.78 -16.73 -12.25
CA ASP A 409 14.71 -17.25 -11.24
C ASP A 409 14.53 -16.56 -9.87
N TRP A 410 14.38 -15.24 -9.86
CA TRP A 410 14.11 -14.48 -8.64
C TRP A 410 12.78 -14.89 -8.00
N VAL A 411 11.72 -15.02 -8.80
CA VAL A 411 10.40 -15.44 -8.32
C VAL A 411 10.43 -16.87 -7.80
N ALA A 412 11.11 -17.79 -8.48
CA ALA A 412 11.34 -19.16 -8.05
C ALA A 412 12.17 -19.23 -6.75
N GLY A 413 13.13 -18.32 -6.59
CA GLY A 413 13.90 -18.11 -5.36
C GLY A 413 13.12 -17.45 -4.21
N GLY A 414 11.81 -17.23 -4.37
CA GLY A 414 10.96 -16.70 -3.30
C GLY A 414 10.85 -15.18 -3.27
N ALA A 415 11.30 -14.45 -4.31
CA ALA A 415 11.24 -12.99 -4.32
C ALA A 415 9.81 -12.45 -4.26
N ALA A 416 9.65 -11.26 -3.70
CA ALA A 416 8.47 -10.43 -3.88
C ALA A 416 8.73 -9.31 -4.88
N ILE A 417 7.71 -8.92 -5.62
CA ILE A 417 7.73 -7.87 -6.63
C ILE A 417 6.96 -6.65 -6.09
N TYR A 418 7.60 -5.49 -6.12
CA TYR A 418 7.02 -4.22 -5.73
C TYR A 418 7.04 -3.28 -6.94
N VAL A 419 5.89 -2.73 -7.29
CA VAL A 419 5.73 -1.79 -8.41
C VAL A 419 5.31 -0.42 -7.89
N CYS A 420 6.02 0.65 -8.25
CA CYS A 420 5.66 2.00 -7.83
C CYS A 420 5.88 3.03 -8.94
N GLY A 421 4.95 3.96 -9.11
CA GLY A 421 5.03 5.02 -10.11
C GLY A 421 3.70 5.29 -10.80
N SER A 422 3.73 5.74 -12.06
CA SER A 422 2.51 6.22 -12.73
C SER A 422 1.54 5.09 -13.04
N LEU A 423 0.29 5.22 -12.59
CA LEU A 423 -0.81 4.32 -12.93
C LEU A 423 -1.04 4.34 -14.45
N ALA A 424 -1.12 5.54 -15.02
CA ALA A 424 -1.22 5.72 -16.46
C ALA A 424 0.07 5.27 -17.16
N GLY A 425 -0.05 4.26 -18.03
CA GLY A 425 1.00 3.79 -18.94
C GLY A 425 2.04 2.85 -18.33
N MET A 426 2.62 3.16 -17.16
CA MET A 426 3.70 2.34 -16.58
C MET A 426 3.14 1.11 -15.87
N ALA A 427 2.24 1.28 -14.90
CA ALA A 427 1.72 0.17 -14.10
C ALA A 427 1.11 -0.92 -14.99
N ALA A 428 0.19 -0.55 -15.89
CA ALA A 428 -0.43 -1.48 -16.83
C ALA A 428 0.60 -2.17 -17.75
N GLY A 429 1.57 -1.42 -18.28
CA GLY A 429 2.61 -2.01 -19.13
C GLY A 429 3.52 -3.00 -18.37
N VAL A 430 3.80 -2.74 -17.09
CA VAL A 430 4.55 -3.66 -16.23
C VAL A 430 3.70 -4.87 -15.87
N ASP A 431 2.42 -4.70 -15.55
CA ASP A 431 1.48 -5.80 -15.30
C ASP A 431 1.43 -6.77 -16.50
N ASP A 432 1.27 -6.23 -17.70
CA ASP A 432 1.26 -7.02 -18.94
C ASP A 432 2.58 -7.77 -19.15
N ALA A 433 3.71 -7.07 -18.95
CA ALA A 433 5.03 -7.70 -19.08
C ALA A 433 5.25 -8.80 -18.04
N LEU A 434 4.85 -8.59 -16.79
CA LEU A 434 4.90 -9.60 -15.74
C LEU A 434 4.00 -10.80 -16.04
N ALA A 435 2.78 -10.55 -16.54
CA ALA A 435 1.86 -11.60 -16.96
C ALA A 435 2.41 -12.40 -18.14
N GLN A 436 3.11 -11.77 -19.08
CA GLN A 436 3.78 -12.45 -20.20
C GLN A 436 4.96 -13.31 -19.72
N VAL A 437 5.73 -12.84 -18.74
CA VAL A 437 6.93 -13.55 -18.24
C VAL A 437 6.57 -14.70 -17.30
N LEU A 438 5.64 -14.48 -16.36
CA LEU A 438 5.29 -15.39 -15.27
C LEU A 438 4.00 -16.19 -15.53
N GLY A 439 3.13 -15.69 -16.40
CA GLY A 439 1.77 -16.20 -16.59
C GLY A 439 0.79 -15.61 -15.56
N ALA A 440 -0.45 -15.40 -16.00
CA ALA A 440 -1.51 -14.78 -15.18
C ALA A 440 -1.79 -15.54 -13.87
N ALA A 441 -1.75 -16.88 -13.90
CA ALA A 441 -1.98 -17.71 -12.72
C ALA A 441 -0.89 -17.52 -11.64
N GLN A 442 0.38 -17.44 -12.05
CA GLN A 442 1.48 -17.22 -11.11
C GLN A 442 1.46 -15.81 -10.54
N LEU A 443 1.16 -14.80 -11.38
CA LEU A 443 1.05 -13.42 -10.94
C LEU A 443 -0.10 -13.25 -9.93
N ALA A 444 -1.26 -13.87 -10.19
CA ALA A 444 -2.36 -13.91 -9.24
C ALA A 444 -1.99 -14.60 -7.92
N ALA A 445 -1.30 -15.75 -7.99
CA ALA A 445 -0.82 -16.44 -6.79
C ALA A 445 0.18 -15.60 -5.98
N LEU A 446 1.02 -14.79 -6.63
CA LEU A 446 1.90 -13.84 -5.96
C LEU A 446 1.11 -12.72 -5.28
N ALA A 447 0.09 -12.17 -5.94
CA ALA A 447 -0.79 -11.15 -5.36
C ALA A 447 -1.52 -11.70 -4.13
N ASP A 448 -2.13 -12.88 -4.25
CA ASP A 448 -2.86 -13.56 -3.17
C ASP A 448 -1.93 -13.89 -1.98
N ALA A 449 -0.64 -14.17 -2.25
CA ALA A 449 0.38 -14.39 -1.22
C ALA A 449 1.04 -13.09 -0.69
N GLY A 450 0.56 -11.91 -1.10
CA GLY A 450 1.15 -10.61 -0.73
C GLY A 450 2.59 -10.42 -1.21
N ARG A 451 3.00 -11.17 -2.25
CA ARG A 451 4.30 -11.12 -2.93
C ARG A 451 4.29 -10.27 -4.18
N TYR A 452 3.13 -9.83 -4.64
CA TYR A 452 3.00 -8.78 -5.65
C TYR A 452 2.28 -7.60 -5.01
N ARG A 453 2.96 -6.46 -4.91
CA ARG A 453 2.46 -5.24 -4.24
C ARG A 453 2.67 -4.03 -5.12
N ARG A 454 1.68 -3.13 -5.16
CA ARG A 454 1.75 -1.92 -5.98
C ARG A 454 1.41 -0.67 -5.18
N ASP A 455 2.10 0.41 -5.50
CA ASP A 455 1.82 1.78 -5.06
C ASP A 455 1.88 2.68 -6.27
N VAL A 456 0.78 2.71 -7.03
CA VAL A 456 0.68 3.44 -8.29
C VAL A 456 -0.35 4.56 -8.16
N TYR A 457 -0.18 5.63 -8.92
CA TYR A 457 -0.97 6.85 -8.80
C TYR A 457 -1.04 7.66 -10.09
#